data_AF-A0A928NCE4-F1
#
_entry.id   AF-A0A928NCE4-F1
#
_cell.length_a   1.000
_cell.length_b   1.000
_cell.length_c   1.000
_cell.angle_alpha   90.00
_cell.angle_beta   90.00
_cell.angle_gamma   90.00
#
_symmetry.space_group_name_H-M   'P 1'
#
loop_
_entity.id
_entity.type
_entity.pdbx_description
1 polymer ?
#
loop_
_entity_poly.entity_id
_entity_poly.type
_entity_poly.pdbx_seq_one_letter_code
_entity_poly.pdbx_strand_id
1 'polypeptide(L)'
;MPEEKAKVMQSNAHKFFWLYVVVFAVLLVVMIVFSSMSQEKLKNENAAISEQLTEAKKYSKGIKETAKDISEQNDALKEENKILKEEIETLKEEVSFLQKENPSFQENYELLQKLKEAYVAEDKESCVTLLEKIDETLIPEEEMDQFNIIKGDLT
;
A
#
# COMPACT_ATOMS: atom_id res chain seq x y z
N MET A 1 -79.05 -58.40 43.94
CA MET A 1 -78.04 -58.25 42.86
C MET A 1 -77.67 -56.80 42.43
N PRO A 2 -78.13 -55.69 43.06
CA PRO A 2 -77.60 -54.35 42.72
C PRO A 2 -76.39 -53.90 43.57
N GLU A 3 -76.28 -54.32 44.83
CA GLU A 3 -75.22 -53.87 45.76
C GLU A 3 -73.82 -54.40 45.41
N GLU A 4 -73.74 -55.63 44.90
CA GLU A 4 -72.46 -56.24 44.50
C GLU A 4 -71.86 -55.54 43.26
N LYS A 5 -72.70 -55.09 42.32
CA LYS A 5 -72.28 -54.32 41.14
C LYS A 5 -71.77 -52.92 41.51
N ALA A 6 -72.35 -52.28 42.51
CA ALA A 6 -71.91 -50.96 42.98
C ALA A 6 -70.52 -51.02 43.65
N LYS A 7 -70.24 -52.06 44.44
CA LYS A 7 -68.94 -52.25 45.09
C LYS A 7 -67.83 -52.57 44.09
N VAL A 8 -68.13 -53.36 43.06
CA VAL A 8 -67.21 -53.64 41.93
C VAL A 8 -66.95 -52.36 41.11
N MET A 9 -67.99 -51.56 40.83
CA MET A 9 -67.83 -50.26 40.15
C MET A 9 -66.95 -49.29 40.96
N GLN A 10 -67.14 -49.20 42.28
CA GLN A 10 -66.37 -48.34 43.16
C GLN A 10 -64.89 -48.75 43.24
N SER A 11 -64.61 -50.06 43.31
CA SER A 11 -63.24 -50.60 43.29
C SER A 11 -62.53 -50.30 41.96
N ASN A 12 -63.25 -50.43 40.84
CA ASN A 12 -62.70 -50.15 39.52
C ASN A 12 -62.43 -48.64 39.32
N ALA A 13 -63.30 -47.76 39.80
CA ALA A 13 -63.08 -46.32 39.75
C ALA A 13 -61.79 -45.87 40.46
N HIS A 14 -61.48 -46.44 41.64
CA HIS A 14 -60.23 -46.14 42.35
C HIS A 14 -58.98 -46.64 41.60
N LYS A 15 -59.06 -47.80 40.95
CA LYS A 15 -57.99 -48.32 40.10
C LYS A 15 -57.75 -47.44 38.87
N PHE A 16 -58.81 -46.94 38.23
CA PHE A 16 -58.71 -45.99 37.11
C PHE A 16 -58.13 -44.65 37.55
N PHE A 17 -58.49 -44.17 38.74
CA PHE A 17 -57.89 -42.96 39.32
C PHE A 17 -56.38 -43.13 39.53
N TRP A 18 -55.95 -44.23 40.14
CA TRP A 18 -54.52 -44.51 40.33
C TRP A 18 -53.78 -44.70 39.01
N LEU A 19 -54.39 -45.38 38.03
CA LEU A 19 -53.83 -45.49 36.68
C LEU A 19 -53.63 -44.11 36.05
N TYR A 20 -54.61 -43.22 36.15
CA TYR A 20 -54.49 -41.85 35.64
C TYR A 20 -53.40 -41.06 36.35
N VAL A 21 -53.31 -41.16 37.68
CA VAL A 21 -52.25 -40.51 38.48
C VAL A 21 -50.86 -40.99 38.04
N VAL A 22 -50.69 -42.30 37.83
CA VAL A 22 -49.41 -42.86 37.36
C VAL A 22 -49.08 -42.37 35.95
N VAL A 23 -50.04 -42.41 35.02
CA VAL A 23 -49.84 -41.92 33.65
C VAL A 23 -49.49 -40.43 33.63
N PHE A 24 -50.20 -39.62 34.43
CA PHE A 24 -49.93 -38.20 34.57
C PHE A 24 -48.54 -37.93 35.17
N ALA A 25 -48.14 -38.68 36.20
CA ALA A 25 -46.81 -38.58 36.79
C ALA A 25 -45.71 -38.90 35.77
N VAL A 26 -45.89 -39.95 34.96
CA VAL A 26 -44.95 -40.30 33.88
C VAL A 26 -44.85 -39.18 32.85
N LEU A 27 -45.98 -38.58 32.43
CA LEU A 27 -45.98 -37.45 31.50
C LEU A 27 -45.23 -36.23 32.05
N LEU A 28 -45.39 -35.92 33.34
CA LEU A 28 -44.64 -34.84 33.99
C LEU A 28 -43.14 -35.10 34.00
N VAL A 29 -42.72 -36.33 34.30
CA VAL A 29 -41.29 -36.71 34.27
C VAL A 29 -40.73 -36.56 32.85
N VAL A 30 -41.46 -37.01 31.82
CA VAL A 30 -41.05 -36.85 30.41
C VAL A 30 -40.89 -35.38 30.04
N MET A 31 -41.85 -34.51 30.42
CA MET A 31 -41.77 -33.06 30.20
C MET A 31 -40.55 -32.43 30.89
N ILE A 32 -40.25 -32.84 32.13
CA ILE A 32 -39.09 -32.33 32.87
C ILE A 32 -37.78 -32.72 32.16
N VAL A 33 -37.63 -33.99 31.78
CA VAL A 33 -36.42 -34.47 31.08
C VAL A 33 -36.25 -33.79 29.73
N PHE A 34 -37.34 -33.66 28.95
CA PHE A 34 -37.31 -32.97 27.66
C PHE A 34 -36.95 -31.48 27.83
N SER A 35 -37.48 -30.82 28.86
CA SER A 35 -37.14 -29.43 29.20
C SER A 35 -35.67 -29.28 29.57
N SER A 36 -35.13 -30.16 30.41
CA SER A 36 -33.71 -30.15 30.79
C SER A 36 -32.78 -30.34 29.59
N MET A 37 -33.09 -31.31 28.73
CA MET A 37 -32.32 -31.59 27.51
C MET A 37 -32.36 -30.41 26.52
N SER A 38 -33.53 -29.78 26.36
CA SER A 38 -33.70 -28.59 25.51
C SER A 38 -32.90 -27.39 26.05
N GLN A 39 -32.93 -27.16 27.36
CA GLN A 39 -32.18 -26.07 28.00
C GLN A 39 -30.66 -26.24 27.87
N GLU A 40 -30.15 -27.46 28.00
CA GLU A 40 -28.72 -27.75 27.84
C GLU A 40 -28.26 -27.48 26.40
N LYS A 41 -29.04 -27.92 25.41
CA LYS A 41 -28.77 -27.63 24.00
C LYS A 41 -28.72 -26.12 23.73
N LEU A 42 -29.70 -25.36 24.25
CA LEU A 42 -29.73 -23.91 24.10
C LEU A 42 -28.54 -23.22 24.76
N LYS A 43 -28.11 -23.67 25.95
CA LYS A 43 -26.91 -23.14 26.61
C LYS A 43 -25.65 -23.38 25.79
N ASN A 44 -25.50 -24.58 25.23
CA ASN A 44 -24.35 -24.95 24.41
C ASN A 44 -24.32 -24.16 23.10
N GLU A 45 -25.46 -24.01 22.42
CA GLU A 45 -25.58 -23.18 21.23
C GLU A 45 -25.26 -21.71 21.53
N ASN A 46 -25.76 -21.18 22.66
CA ASN A 46 -25.49 -19.80 23.06
C ASN A 46 -24.01 -19.57 23.41
N ALA A 47 -23.35 -20.56 24.02
CA ALA A 47 -21.91 -20.51 24.28
C ALA A 47 -21.11 -20.51 22.97
N ALA A 48 -21.45 -21.38 22.02
CA ALA A 48 -20.81 -21.43 20.70
C ALA A 48 -21.00 -20.13 19.90
N ILE A 49 -22.21 -19.56 19.92
CA ILE A 49 -22.50 -18.25 19.29
C ILE A 49 -21.68 -17.14 19.95
N SER A 50 -21.57 -17.16 21.29
CA SER A 50 -20.76 -16.18 22.02
C SER A 50 -19.29 -16.25 21.59
N GLU A 51 -18.74 -17.46 21.49
CA GLU A 51 -17.36 -17.68 21.04
C GLU A 51 -17.14 -17.16 19.62
N GLN A 52 -18.01 -17.53 18.67
CA GLN A 52 -17.96 -17.04 17.29
C GLN A 52 -18.06 -15.51 17.23
N LEU A 53 -18.89 -14.89 18.07
CA LEU A 53 -18.98 -13.43 18.15
C LEU A 53 -17.67 -12.80 18.64
N THR A 54 -17.00 -13.43 19.61
CA THR A 54 -15.69 -12.92 20.08
C THR A 54 -14.61 -13.05 19.01
N GLU A 55 -14.60 -14.16 18.26
CA GLU A 55 -13.65 -14.37 17.17
C GLU A 55 -13.89 -13.39 16.02
N ALA A 56 -15.15 -13.21 15.61
CA ALA A 56 -15.54 -12.23 14.60
C ALA A 56 -15.15 -10.79 15.01
N LYS A 57 -15.29 -10.43 16.29
CA LYS A 57 -14.82 -9.13 16.81
C LYS A 57 -13.31 -8.98 16.72
N LYS A 58 -12.54 -10.02 17.07
CA LYS A 58 -11.07 -10.00 16.93
C LYS A 58 -10.66 -9.85 15.47
N TYR A 59 -11.27 -10.63 14.59
CA TYR A 59 -11.02 -10.56 13.15
C TYR A 59 -11.35 -9.17 12.57
N SER A 60 -12.51 -8.62 12.93
CA SER A 60 -12.91 -7.27 12.52
C SER A 60 -11.94 -6.19 13.00
N LYS A 61 -11.44 -6.32 14.24
CA LYS A 61 -10.40 -5.41 14.77
C LYS A 61 -9.10 -5.54 13.97
N GLY A 62 -8.66 -6.76 13.67
CA GLY A 62 -7.49 -7.03 12.84
C GLY A 62 -7.59 -6.40 11.46
N ILE A 63 -8.73 -6.58 10.78
CA ILE A 63 -9.00 -5.92 9.49
C ILE A 63 -8.89 -4.40 9.61
N LYS A 64 -9.46 -3.81 10.67
CA LYS A 64 -9.42 -2.35 10.86
C LYS A 64 -7.99 -1.84 11.04
N GLU A 65 -7.14 -2.58 11.76
CA GLU A 65 -5.73 -2.25 11.94
C GLU A 65 -4.96 -2.37 10.62
N THR A 66 -5.15 -3.46 9.87
CA THR A 66 -4.54 -3.62 8.54
C THR A 66 -4.99 -2.55 7.56
N ALA A 67 -6.28 -2.18 7.55
CA ALA A 67 -6.79 -1.12 6.69
C ALA A 67 -6.16 0.24 7.02
N LYS A 68 -5.91 0.50 8.31
CA LYS A 68 -5.22 1.72 8.75
C LYS A 68 -3.76 1.74 8.28
N ASP A 69 -3.03 0.64 8.47
CA ASP A 69 -1.64 0.51 8.02
C ASP A 69 -1.51 0.69 6.51
N ILE A 70 -2.38 0.06 5.72
CA ILE A 70 -2.43 0.25 4.26
C ILE A 70 -2.70 1.72 3.89
N SER A 71 -3.59 2.40 4.62
CA SER A 71 -3.86 3.82 4.38
C SER A 71 -2.63 4.69 4.62
N GLU A 72 -1.91 4.45 5.72
CA GLU A 72 -0.69 5.19 6.06
C GLU A 72 0.42 4.96 5.01
N GLN A 73 0.60 3.71 4.57
CA GLN A 73 1.55 3.39 3.50
C GLN A 73 1.17 4.05 2.17
N ASN A 74 -0.12 4.08 1.83
CA ASN A 74 -0.59 4.73 0.60
C ASN A 74 -0.33 6.25 0.61
N ASP A 75 -0.52 6.90 1.77
CA ASP A 75 -0.25 8.33 1.89
C ASP A 75 1.25 8.65 1.84
N ALA A 76 2.10 7.79 2.43
CA ALA A 76 3.55 7.89 2.28
C ALA A 76 3.99 7.76 0.81
N LEU A 77 3.46 6.77 0.09
CA LEU A 77 3.75 6.56 -1.34
C LEU A 77 3.29 7.74 -2.22
N LYS A 78 2.17 8.39 -1.89
CA LYS A 78 1.74 9.60 -2.62
C LYS A 78 2.73 10.74 -2.45
N GLU A 79 3.26 10.94 -1.25
CA GLU A 79 4.23 12.01 -1.00
C GLU A 79 5.56 11.71 -1.70
N GLU A 80 6.04 10.48 -1.64
CA GLU A 80 7.23 10.06 -2.39
C GLU A 80 7.05 10.26 -3.90
N ASN A 81 5.87 9.92 -4.44
CA ASN A 81 5.57 10.15 -5.85
C ASN A 81 5.56 11.64 -6.23
N LYS A 82 5.13 12.51 -5.31
CA LYS A 82 5.16 13.96 -5.52
C LYS A 82 6.60 14.49 -5.55
N ILE A 83 7.43 14.07 -4.60
CA ILE A 83 8.86 14.45 -4.56
C ILE A 83 9.56 14.00 -5.85
N LEU A 84 9.36 12.76 -6.28
CA LEU A 84 9.95 12.25 -7.53
C LEU A 84 9.50 13.03 -8.76
N LYS A 85 8.25 13.52 -8.80
CA LYS A 85 7.79 14.38 -9.89
C LYS A 85 8.51 15.72 -9.89
N GLU A 86 8.69 16.33 -8.73
CA GLU A 86 9.44 17.58 -8.60
C GLU A 86 10.89 17.40 -9.05
N GLU A 87 11.57 16.33 -8.62
CA GLU A 87 12.93 15.99 -9.06
C GLU A 87 13.03 15.78 -10.58
N ILE A 88 12.05 15.11 -11.19
CA ILE A 88 11.99 14.92 -12.65
C ILE A 88 11.87 16.25 -13.38
N GLU A 89 11.07 17.19 -12.88
CA GLU A 89 10.94 18.51 -13.51
C GLU A 89 12.23 19.32 -13.38
N THR A 90 12.90 19.30 -12.22
CA THR A 90 14.22 19.92 -12.06
C THR A 90 15.25 19.33 -13.02
N LEU A 91 15.32 18.01 -13.15
CA LEU A 91 16.24 17.35 -14.09
C LEU A 91 15.94 17.71 -15.55
N LYS A 92 14.66 17.87 -15.92
CA LYS A 92 14.29 18.34 -17.27
C LYS A 92 14.77 19.76 -17.52
N GLU A 93 14.68 20.64 -16.54
CA GLU A 93 15.18 22.02 -16.66
C GLU A 93 16.71 22.04 -16.82
N GLU A 94 17.43 21.26 -16.02
CA GLU A 94 18.90 21.12 -16.14
C GLU A 94 19.31 20.58 -17.51
N VAL A 95 18.65 19.52 -18.00
CA VAL A 95 18.92 18.97 -19.33
C VAL A 95 18.61 20.00 -20.42
N SER A 96 17.52 20.75 -20.31
CA SER A 96 17.16 21.80 -21.27
C SER A 96 18.18 22.94 -21.28
N PHE A 97 18.71 23.31 -20.11
CA PHE A 97 19.78 24.29 -19.98
C PHE A 97 21.07 23.80 -20.65
N LEU A 98 21.52 22.59 -20.32
CA LEU A 98 22.72 21.99 -20.93
C LEU A 98 22.58 21.83 -22.45
N GLN A 99 21.40 21.47 -22.94
CA GLN A 99 21.13 21.40 -24.39
C GLN A 99 21.25 22.75 -25.09
N LYS A 100 21.04 23.87 -24.39
CA LYS A 100 21.24 25.22 -24.94
C LYS A 100 22.69 25.67 -24.87
N GLU A 101 23.44 25.28 -23.85
CA GLU A 101 24.86 25.66 -23.73
C GLU A 101 25.78 24.79 -24.61
N ASN A 102 25.47 23.50 -24.77
CA ASN A 102 26.32 22.56 -25.49
C ASN A 102 26.68 23.01 -26.93
N PRO A 103 25.78 23.60 -27.74
CA PRO A 103 26.14 24.14 -29.05
C PRO A 103 27.22 25.24 -28.99
N SER A 104 27.15 26.15 -28.01
CA SER A 104 28.14 27.22 -27.87
C SER A 104 29.52 26.66 -27.50
N PHE A 105 29.57 25.68 -26.59
CA PHE A 105 30.82 24.97 -26.26
C PHE A 105 31.38 24.24 -27.49
N GLN A 106 30.52 23.57 -28.26
CA GLN A 106 30.95 22.85 -29.45
C GLN A 106 31.49 23.80 -30.53
N GLU A 107 30.79 24.92 -30.80
CA GLU A 107 31.24 25.93 -31.75
C GLU A 107 32.58 26.54 -31.32
N ASN A 108 32.74 26.87 -30.03
CA ASN A 108 33.98 27.42 -29.51
C ASN A 108 35.15 26.44 -29.63
N TYR A 109 34.90 25.15 -29.36
CA TYR A 109 35.88 24.09 -29.54
C TYR A 109 36.30 23.92 -31.00
N GLU A 110 35.35 23.97 -31.94
CA GLU A 110 35.65 23.94 -33.38
C GLU A 110 36.49 25.15 -33.82
N LEU A 111 36.21 26.35 -33.29
CA LEU A 111 37.01 27.54 -33.56
C LEU A 111 38.43 27.40 -33.01
N LEU A 112 38.59 26.86 -31.81
CA LEU A 112 39.88 26.63 -31.19
C LEU A 112 40.72 25.59 -31.97
N GLN A 113 40.10 24.53 -32.49
CA GLN A 113 40.77 23.58 -33.39
C GLN A 113 41.24 24.27 -34.67
N LYS A 114 40.38 25.05 -35.33
CA LYS A 114 40.74 25.81 -36.54
C LYS A 114 41.87 26.81 -36.27
N LEU A 115 41.89 27.44 -35.10
CA LEU A 115 42.97 28.34 -34.71
C LEU A 115 44.30 27.59 -34.62
N LYS A 116 44.32 26.42 -33.98
CA LYS A 116 45.52 25.57 -33.88
C LYS A 116 46.02 25.18 -35.28
N GLU A 117 45.12 24.78 -36.17
CA GLU A 117 45.46 24.45 -37.57
C GLU A 117 46.04 25.65 -38.34
N ALA A 118 45.41 26.81 -38.24
CA ALA A 118 45.87 28.05 -38.89
C ALA A 118 47.24 28.49 -38.37
N TYR A 119 47.47 28.36 -37.06
CA TYR A 119 48.75 28.69 -36.42
C TYR A 119 49.88 27.78 -36.92
N VAL A 120 49.63 26.47 -37.02
CA VAL A 120 50.58 25.50 -37.60
C VAL A 120 50.85 25.77 -39.08
N ALA A 121 49.85 26.27 -39.81
CA ALA A 121 50.00 26.68 -41.22
C ALA A 121 50.70 28.04 -41.40
N GLU A 122 51.10 28.71 -40.32
CA GLU A 122 51.68 30.07 -40.29
C GLU A 122 50.76 31.15 -40.93
N ASP A 123 49.45 30.91 -41.01
CA ASP A 123 48.47 31.85 -41.54
C ASP A 123 48.02 32.83 -40.45
N LYS A 124 48.83 33.88 -40.26
CA LYS A 124 48.62 34.90 -39.23
C LYS A 124 47.30 35.66 -39.39
N GLU A 125 46.85 35.89 -40.62
CA GLU A 125 45.61 36.63 -40.88
C GLU A 125 44.40 35.82 -40.40
N SER A 126 44.35 34.53 -40.75
CA SER A 126 43.31 33.63 -40.25
C SER A 126 43.32 33.51 -38.72
N CYS A 127 44.49 33.40 -38.08
CA CYS A 127 44.58 33.29 -36.62
C CYS A 127 43.98 34.50 -35.89
N VAL A 128 44.26 35.73 -36.35
CA VAL A 128 43.71 36.94 -35.73
C VAL A 128 42.18 36.96 -35.83
N THR A 129 41.62 36.58 -36.99
CA THR A 129 40.15 36.55 -37.17
C THR A 129 39.45 35.47 -36.34
N LEU A 130 40.13 34.36 -36.06
CA LEU A 130 39.60 33.27 -35.22
C LEU A 130 39.69 33.63 -33.74
N LEU A 131 40.79 34.27 -33.31
CA LEU A 131 40.96 34.76 -31.93
C LEU A 131 39.85 35.72 -31.50
N GLU A 132 39.39 36.59 -32.40
CA GLU A 132 38.28 37.53 -32.10
C GLU A 132 36.93 36.84 -31.90
N LYS A 133 36.75 35.62 -32.42
CA LYS A 133 35.49 34.86 -32.35
C LYS A 133 35.43 33.86 -31.21
N ILE A 134 36.59 33.49 -30.66
CA ILE A 134 36.67 32.53 -29.56
C ILE A 134 36.27 33.21 -28.26
N ASP A 135 35.37 32.57 -27.52
CA ASP A 135 35.04 32.95 -26.16
C ASP A 135 36.01 32.25 -25.20
N GLU A 136 36.88 33.04 -24.56
CA GLU A 136 37.89 32.56 -23.60
C GLU A 136 37.27 31.89 -22.37
N THR A 137 36.01 32.23 -22.03
CA THR A 137 35.32 31.63 -20.88
C THR A 137 34.87 30.20 -21.13
N LEU A 138 34.79 29.80 -22.39
CA LEU A 138 34.36 28.46 -22.83
C LEU A 138 35.53 27.57 -23.24
N ILE A 139 36.78 27.98 -22.97
CA ILE A 139 37.97 27.19 -23.26
C ILE A 139 38.24 26.22 -22.09
N PRO A 140 38.41 24.91 -22.34
CA PRO A 140 38.83 23.97 -21.31
C PRO A 140 40.16 24.39 -20.69
N GLU A 141 40.32 24.27 -19.36
CA GLU A 141 41.55 24.65 -18.66
C GLU A 141 42.81 23.99 -19.28
N GLU A 142 42.68 22.76 -19.78
CA GLU A 142 43.75 22.00 -20.42
C GLU A 142 44.26 22.64 -21.73
N GLU A 143 43.44 23.44 -22.41
CA GLU A 143 43.78 24.07 -23.69
C GLU A 143 44.17 25.55 -23.54
N MET A 144 43.95 26.14 -22.35
CA MET A 144 44.23 27.57 -22.11
C MET A 144 45.70 27.94 -22.25
N ASP A 145 46.62 27.07 -21.83
CA ASP A 145 48.06 27.34 -21.98
C ASP A 145 48.45 27.46 -23.46
N GLN A 146 47.96 26.56 -24.30
CA GLN A 146 48.21 26.59 -25.75
C GLN A 146 47.57 27.82 -26.39
N PHE A 147 46.34 28.14 -26.01
CA PHE A 147 45.66 29.34 -26.49
C PHE A 147 46.42 30.61 -26.14
N ASN A 148 46.91 30.74 -24.90
CA ASN A 148 47.68 31.89 -24.45
C ASN A 148 49.03 32.03 -25.17
N ILE A 149 49.69 30.91 -25.50
CA ILE A 149 50.90 30.92 -26.32
C ILE A 149 50.60 31.47 -27.73
N ILE A 150 49.59 30.91 -28.40
CA ILE A 150 49.18 31.35 -29.75
C ILE A 150 48.80 32.83 -29.75
N LYS A 151 47.98 33.24 -28.77
CA LYS A 151 47.57 34.64 -28.60
C LYS A 151 48.77 35.55 -28.38
N GLY A 152 49.71 35.16 -27.52
CA GLY A 152 50.91 35.90 -27.21
C GLY A 152 51.87 36.08 -28.40
N ASP A 153 51.97 35.09 -29.28
CA ASP A 153 52.80 35.17 -30.49
C ASP A 153 52.21 36.06 -31.61
N LEU A 154 50.91 36.37 -31.53
CA LEU A 154 50.15 37.11 -32.53
C LEU A 154 49.88 38.58 -32.14
N THR A 155 49.98 38.94 -30.85
CA THR A 155 49.95 40.33 -30.32
C THR A 155 51.34 40.96 -30.22
#